data_AF-A0A941VSG0-F1
#
_entry.id   AF-A0A941VSG0-F1
#
_cell.length_a   1.000
_cell.length_b   1.000
_cell.length_c   1.000
_cell.angle_alpha   90.00
_cell.angle_beta   90.00
_cell.angle_gamma   90.00
#
_symmetry.space_group_name_H-M   'P 1'
#
loop_
_entity.id
_entity.type
_entity.pdbx_description
1 polymer ?
#
loop_
_entity_poly.entity_id
_entity_poly.type
_entity_poly.pdbx_seq_one_letter_code
_entity_poly.pdbx_strand_id
1 'polypeptide(L)'
;MDFLGRVFKKSDAMVFRKIGDEYILVPVRQGVGDLESIYTLNETAARIWELLDGTAKGAEIRDKMTQEFDVTPEEAEKDLVHHLKELASIQAIVEE
;
A
#
# COMPACT_ATOMS: atom_id res chain seq x y z
N MET A 1 10.39 0.60 -13.85
CA MET A 1 10.01 -0.45 -12.88
C MET A 1 8.57 -0.78 -13.16
N ASP A 2 8.33 -1.95 -13.71
CA ASP A 2 7.00 -2.44 -14.06
C ASP A 2 6.26 -2.93 -12.81
N PHE A 3 5.76 -2.00 -11.99
CA PHE A 3 4.95 -2.32 -10.80
C PHE A 3 3.63 -3.01 -11.19
N LEU A 4 3.08 -2.69 -12.37
CA LEU A 4 1.82 -3.26 -12.84
C LEU A 4 1.89 -4.75 -13.17
N GLY A 5 3.06 -5.24 -13.59
CA GLY A 5 3.26 -6.65 -13.91
C GLY A 5 3.60 -7.53 -12.69
N ARG A 6 3.81 -6.92 -11.53
CA ARG A 6 4.29 -7.56 -10.31
C ARG A 6 3.16 -7.80 -9.32
N VAL A 7 3.39 -8.77 -8.45
CA VAL A 7 2.51 -9.11 -7.33
C VAL A 7 3.19 -8.66 -6.05
N PHE A 8 2.43 -8.00 -5.19
CA PHE A 8 2.92 -7.49 -3.93
C PHE A 8 2.06 -8.02 -2.79
N LYS A 9 2.71 -8.35 -1.69
CA LYS A 9 2.06 -8.77 -0.45
C LYS A 9 2.43 -7.84 0.71
N LYS A 10 1.51 -7.73 1.66
CA LYS A 10 1.74 -7.02 2.93
C LYS A 10 2.81 -7.75 3.74
N SER A 11 3.68 -6.99 4.37
CA SER A 11 4.69 -7.53 5.29
C SER A 11 4.04 -7.91 6.62
N ASP A 12 4.31 -9.12 7.13
CA ASP A 12 3.90 -9.55 8.48
C ASP A 12 4.54 -8.71 9.60
N ALA A 13 5.55 -7.89 9.27
CA ALA A 13 6.17 -6.94 10.19
C ALA A 13 5.36 -5.63 10.34
N MET A 14 4.24 -5.46 9.63
CA MET A 14 3.38 -4.28 9.69
C MET A 14 1.97 -4.62 10.17
N VAL A 15 1.40 -3.75 10.99
CA VAL A 15 0.01 -3.78 11.41
C VAL A 15 -0.72 -2.60 10.84
N PHE A 16 -1.82 -2.88 10.16
CA PHE A 16 -2.76 -1.89 9.66
C PHE A 16 -3.96 -1.80 10.59
N ARG A 17 -4.35 -0.59 10.97
CA ARG A 17 -5.46 -0.32 11.87
C ARG A 17 -6.20 0.95 11.46
N LYS A 18 -7.52 0.86 11.33
CA LYS A 18 -8.39 2.01 11.16
C LYS A 18 -8.78 2.59 12.52
N ILE A 19 -8.58 3.89 12.72
CA ILE A 19 -8.97 4.62 13.93
C ILE A 19 -9.83 5.80 13.51
N GLY A 20 -11.14 5.72 13.79
CA GLY A 20 -12.10 6.70 13.27
C GLY A 20 -12.11 6.69 11.74
N ASP A 21 -11.84 7.85 11.14
CA ASP A 21 -11.74 8.06 9.69
C ASP A 21 -10.29 7.95 9.17
N GLU A 22 -9.32 7.72 10.05
CA GLU A 22 -7.90 7.61 9.69
C GLU A 22 -7.45 6.16 9.55
N TYR A 23 -6.55 5.90 8.61
CA TYR A 23 -5.91 4.61 8.41
C TYR A 23 -4.48 4.67 8.87
N ILE A 24 -4.11 3.84 9.85
CA ILE A 24 -2.80 3.88 10.47
C ILE A 24 -2.04 2.59 10.20
N LEU A 25 -0.78 2.72 9.83
CA LEU A 25 0.14 1.63 9.59
C LEU A 25 1.32 1.72 10.57
N VAL A 26 1.55 0.64 11.33
CA VAL A 26 2.52 0.60 12.43
C VAL A 26 3.43 -0.62 12.28
N PRO A 27 4.77 -0.46 12.28
CA PRO A 27 5.70 -1.58 12.32
C PRO A 27 5.67 -2.27 13.70
N VAL A 28 5.53 -3.60 13.71
CA VAL A 28 5.50 -4.40 14.97
C VAL A 28 6.84 -4.93 15.42
N ARG A 29 7.85 -4.92 14.55
CA ARG A 29 9.18 -5.48 14.83
C ARG A 29 10.25 -4.42 14.61
N GLN A 30 10.31 -3.44 15.48
CA GLN A 30 11.41 -2.49 15.55
C GLN A 30 11.88 -2.40 17.01
N GLY A 31 13.18 -2.63 17.22
CA GLY A 31 13.77 -2.73 18.55
C GLY A 31 13.65 -1.43 19.35
N VAL A 32 14.06 -1.47 20.62
CA VAL A 32 13.92 -0.41 21.64
C VAL A 32 14.55 0.96 21.26
N GLY A 33 15.12 1.12 20.07
CA GLY A 33 15.71 2.37 19.55
C GLY A 33 15.16 2.86 18.20
N ASP A 34 14.28 2.11 17.56
CA ASP A 34 13.66 2.47 16.27
C ASP A 34 12.29 3.09 16.55
N LEU A 35 12.34 4.33 17.06
CA LEU A 35 11.20 5.10 17.51
C LEU A 35 10.11 5.21 16.43
N GLU A 36 8.92 4.69 16.76
CA GLU A 36 7.62 5.35 16.52
C GLU A 36 7.33 5.83 15.08
N SER A 37 7.69 5.05 14.06
CA SER A 37 7.29 5.37 12.68
C SER A 37 5.83 4.95 12.46
N ILE A 38 4.90 5.77 12.95
CA ILE A 38 3.48 5.65 12.67
C ILE A 38 3.21 6.33 11.34
N TYR A 39 2.68 5.58 10.36
CA TYR A 39 2.32 6.12 9.06
C TYR A 39 0.81 6.24 8.97
N THR A 40 0.33 7.42 8.59
CA THR A 40 -1.09 7.62 8.27
C THR A 40 -1.28 7.49 6.77
N LEU A 41 -2.19 6.61 6.36
CA LEU A 41 -2.60 6.40 4.99
C LEU A 41 -3.87 7.21 4.72
N ASN A 42 -3.95 7.81 3.54
CA ASN A 42 -5.21 8.34 3.02
C ASN A 42 -6.11 7.21 2.53
N GLU A 43 -7.34 7.53 2.11
CA GLU A 43 -8.31 6.55 1.62
C GLU A 43 -7.78 5.74 0.43
N THR A 44 -7.11 6.40 -0.53
CA THR A 44 -6.49 5.77 -1.70
C THR A 44 -5.40 4.78 -1.31
N ALA A 45 -4.44 5.17 -0.48
CA ALA A 45 -3.33 4.33 -0.05
C ALA A 45 -3.80 3.19 0.85
N ALA A 46 -4.78 3.43 1.73
CA ALA A 46 -5.43 2.40 2.51
C ALA A 46 -6.12 1.37 1.60
N ARG A 47 -6.79 1.84 0.54
CA ARG A 47 -7.44 0.95 -0.41
C ARG A 47 -6.43 0.11 -1.18
N ILE A 48 -5.36 0.72 -1.67
CA ILE A 48 -4.24 0.00 -2.29
C ILE A 48 -3.72 -1.05 -1.32
N TRP A 49 -3.42 -0.67 -0.08
CA TRP A 49 -2.96 -1.58 0.97
C TRP A 49 -3.91 -2.76 1.18
N GLU A 50 -5.22 -2.53 1.20
CA GLU A 50 -6.22 -3.60 1.31
C GLU A 50 -6.15 -4.59 0.15
N LEU A 51 -5.95 -4.09 -1.08
CA LEU A 51 -5.88 -4.86 -2.32
C LEU A 51 -4.58 -5.69 -2.48
N LEU A 52 -3.54 -5.42 -1.68
CA LEU A 52 -2.29 -6.19 -1.69
C LEU A 52 -2.45 -7.54 -1.00
N ASP A 53 -3.14 -8.48 -1.64
CA ASP A 53 -3.39 -9.82 -1.11
C ASP A 53 -2.24 -10.83 -1.36
N GLY A 54 -1.20 -10.42 -2.10
CA GLY A 54 -0.11 -11.31 -2.51
C GLY A 54 -0.43 -12.18 -3.72
N THR A 55 -1.54 -11.93 -4.42
CA THR A 55 -1.92 -12.64 -5.65
C THR A 55 -2.30 -11.69 -6.78
N ALA A 56 -2.89 -10.54 -6.45
CA ALA A 56 -3.30 -9.52 -7.40
C ALA A 56 -2.09 -8.80 -7.99
N LYS A 57 -2.11 -8.64 -9.33
CA LYS A 57 -1.10 -7.84 -10.02
C LYS A 57 -1.38 -6.35 -9.87
N GLY A 58 -0.35 -5.52 -9.93
CA GLY A 58 -0.51 -4.07 -9.91
C GLY A 58 -1.49 -3.56 -10.98
N ALA A 59 -1.55 -4.18 -12.17
CA ALA A 59 -2.54 -3.86 -13.21
C ALA A 59 -3.99 -4.04 -12.73
N GLU A 60 -4.28 -5.12 -11.99
CA GLU A 60 -5.62 -5.40 -11.46
C GLU A 60 -5.99 -4.43 -10.35
N ILE A 61 -5.01 -4.05 -9.52
CA ILE A 61 -5.18 -3.03 -8.48
C ILE A 61 -5.51 -1.68 -9.14
N ARG A 62 -4.77 -1.28 -10.18
CA ARG A 62 -5.04 -0.06 -10.94
C ARG A 62 -6.46 -0.08 -11.53
N ASP A 63 -6.88 -1.18 -12.13
CA ASP A 63 -8.22 -1.26 -12.74
C ASP A 63 -9.32 -1.10 -11.67
N LYS A 64 -9.15 -1.70 -10.49
CA LYS A 64 -10.04 -1.47 -9.34
C LYS A 64 -10.03 -0.01 -8.89
N MET A 65 -8.85 0.61 -8.79
CA MET A 65 -8.72 2.03 -8.44
C MET A 65 -9.48 2.95 -9.41
N THR A 66 -9.37 2.71 -10.72
CA THR A 66 -10.12 3.50 -11.72
C THR A 66 -11.64 3.35 -11.57
N GLN A 67 -12.12 2.19 -11.16
CA GLN A 67 -13.55 1.93 -10.94
C GLN A 67 -14.07 2.53 -9.62
N GLU A 68 -13.25 2.50 -8.56
CA GLU A 68 -13.66 2.95 -7.22
C GLU A 68 -13.54 4.46 -7.04
N PHE A 69 -12.55 5.11 -7.68
CA PHE A 69 -12.24 6.53 -7.48
C PHE A 69 -12.60 7.42 -8.68
N ASP A 70 -13.20 6.86 -9.73
CA ASP A 70 -13.58 7.58 -10.97
C ASP A 70 -12.43 8.41 -11.58
N VAL A 71 -11.21 7.87 -11.48
CA VAL A 71 -9.97 8.47 -12.01
C VAL A 71 -9.54 7.83 -13.32
N THR A 72 -8.72 8.54 -14.08
CA THR A 72 -8.16 7.97 -15.32
C THR A 72 -7.16 6.84 -15.03
N PRO A 73 -6.97 5.88 -15.96
CA PRO A 73 -5.98 4.81 -15.80
C PRO A 73 -4.56 5.33 -15.58
N GLU A 74 -4.20 6.45 -16.21
CA GLU A 74 -2.89 7.09 -16.07
C GLU A 74 -2.69 7.68 -14.68
N GLU A 75 -3.72 8.32 -14.12
CA GLU A 75 -3.70 8.84 -12.74
C GLU A 75 -3.64 7.69 -11.73
N ALA A 76 -4.52 6.70 -11.87
CA ALA A 76 -4.53 5.52 -11.01
C ALA A 76 -3.20 4.78 -11.02
N GLU A 77 -2.57 4.64 -12.19
CA GLU A 77 -1.26 4.01 -12.31
C GLU A 77 -0.19 4.83 -11.57
N LYS A 78 -0.19 6.15 -11.77
CA LYS A 78 0.78 7.04 -11.13
C LYS A 78 0.64 7.03 -9.61
N ASP A 79 -0.58 7.12 -9.09
CA ASP A 79 -0.87 7.05 -7.66
C ASP A 79 -0.51 5.68 -7.10
N LEU A 80 -0.89 4.59 -7.78
CA LEU A 80 -0.52 3.23 -7.38
C LEU A 80 1.00 3.06 -7.29
N VAL A 81 1.72 3.45 -8.33
CA VAL A 81 3.19 3.36 -8.38
C VAL A 81 3.83 4.22 -7.29
N HIS A 82 3.28 5.40 -7.02
CA HIS A 82 3.75 6.28 -5.96
C HIS A 82 3.60 5.61 -4.59
N HIS A 83 2.41 5.14 -4.27
CA HIS A 83 2.12 4.49 -2.98
C HIS A 83 2.89 3.17 -2.80
N LEU A 84 3.02 2.34 -3.85
CA LEU A 84 3.82 1.12 -3.78
C LEU A 84 5.30 1.43 -3.47
N LYS A 85 5.86 2.51 -4.03
CA LYS A 85 7.23 2.93 -3.72
C LYS A 85 7.38 3.39 -2.27
N GLU A 86 6.43 4.18 -1.77
CA GLU A 86 6.47 4.62 -0.37
C GLU A 86 6.37 3.43 0.58
N LEU A 87 5.41 2.53 0.37
CA LEU A 87 5.24 1.31 1.16
C LEU A 87 6.48 0.41 1.09
N ALA A 88 7.10 0.27 -0.09
CA ALA A 88 8.34 -0.51 -0.22
C ALA A 88 9.52 0.16 0.49
N SER A 89 9.60 1.51 0.47
CA SER A 89 10.67 2.26 1.14
C SER A 89 10.66 2.07 2.66
N ILE A 90 9.49 1.81 3.24
CA ILE A 90 9.32 1.55 4.67
C ILE A 90 9.23 0.04 4.98
N GLN A 91 9.56 -0.81 4.00
CA GLN A 91 9.52 -2.28 4.10
C GLN A 91 8.14 -2.85 4.48
N ALA A 92 7.07 -2.09 4.19
CA ALA A 92 5.72 -2.47 4.54
C ALA A 92 5.11 -3.50 3.58
N ILE A 93 5.63 -3.58 2.36
CA ILE A 93 5.24 -4.54 1.34
C ILE A 93 6.48 -5.26 0.82
N VAL A 94 6.27 -6.46 0.31
CA VAL A 94 7.31 -7.25 -0.36
C VAL A 94 6.77 -7.80 -1.68
N GLU A 95 7.65 -7.99 -2.64
CA GLU A 95 7.33 -8.67 -3.91
C GLU A 95 7.17 -10.17 -3.66
N GLU A 96 6.19 -10.81 -4.32
CA GLU A 96 6.07 -12.29 -4.34
C GLU A 96 6.99 -12.92 -5.38
#